data_AF-A0A9E3AGB1-F1
#
_entry.id   AF-A0A9E3AGB1-F1
#
_cell.length_a   1.000
_cell.length_b   1.000
_cell.length_c   1.000
_cell.angle_alpha   90.00
_cell.angle_beta   90.00
_cell.angle_gamma   90.00
#
_symmetry.space_group_name_H-M   'P 1'
#
loop_
_entity.id
_entity.type
_entity.pdbx_description
1 polymer ?
#
loop_
_entity_poly.entity_id
_entity_poly.type
_entity_poly.pdbx_seq_one_letter_code
_entity_poly.pdbx_strand_id
1 'polypeptide(L)' 'MTSFGYDANGHTTSYTYDGFDRLSKATCPDASTESYAYDYDGKVATKTT' A
#
# COMPACT_ATOMS: atom_id res chain seq x y z
N MET A 1 -2.22 -4.72 -9.00
CA MET A 1 -2.26 -3.43 -9.74
C MET A 1 -1.42 -2.39 -8.99
N THR A 2 -0.86 -1.37 -9.64
CA THR A 2 -0.16 -0.26 -8.96
C THR A 2 -0.86 1.05 -9.26
N SER A 3 -1.09 1.88 -8.24
CA SER A 3 -1.70 3.22 -8.33
C SER A 3 -0.80 4.26 -7.67
N PHE A 4 -0.88 5.52 -8.10
CA PHE A 4 -0.13 6.64 -7.54
C PHE A 4 -1.10 7.71 -7.04
N GLY A 5 -0.89 8.18 -5.80
CA GLY A 5 -1.55 9.35 -5.25
C GLY A 5 -0.58 10.52 -5.19
N TYR A 6 -1.05 11.70 -5.57
CA TYR A 6 -0.28 12.95 -5.49
C TYR A 6 -0.87 13.82 -4.40
N ASP A 7 -0.04 14.32 -3.48
CA ASP A 7 -0.48 15.36 -2.55
C ASP A 7 -0.43 16.75 -3.23
N ALA A 8 -0.99 17.76 -2.56
CA ALA A 8 -1.01 19.14 -3.07
C ALA A 8 0.40 19.76 -3.22
N ASN A 9 1.42 19.14 -2.65
CA ASN A 9 2.83 19.56 -2.74
C ASN A 9 3.58 18.81 -3.85
N GLY A 10 2.92 17.93 -4.60
CA GLY A 10 3.52 17.13 -5.66
C GLY A 10 4.26 15.89 -5.16
N HIS A 11 4.15 15.55 -3.88
CA HIS A 11 4.70 14.32 -3.37
C HIS A 11 3.89 13.12 -3.84
N THR A 12 4.58 12.04 -4.21
CA THR A 12 3.95 10.84 -4.77
C THR A 12 3.96 9.69 -3.76
N THR A 13 2.78 9.15 -3.47
CA THR A 13 2.63 7.90 -2.73
C THR A 13 2.22 6.80 -3.70
N SER A 14 2.92 5.68 -3.68
CA SER A 14 2.64 4.53 -4.53
C SER A 14 1.89 3.47 -3.74
N TYR A 15 0.84 2.89 -4.33
CA TYR A 15 0.03 1.84 -3.73
C TYR A 15 0.04 0.61 -4.63
N THR A 16 0.36 -0.56 -4.08
CA THR A 16 0.23 -1.84 -4.78
C THR A 16 -0.92 -2.64 -4.20
N TYR A 17 -1.62 -3.35 -5.07
CA TYR A 17 -2.77 -4.17 -4.72
C TYR A 17 -2.51 -5.63 -5.11
N ASP A 18 -2.99 -6.54 -4.27
CA ASP A 18 -2.97 -7.98 -4.53
C ASP A 18 -4.02 -8.39 -5.59
N GLY A 19 -4.11 -9.69 -5.88
CA GLY A 19 -5.06 -10.23 -6.88
C GLY A 19 -6.54 -10.15 -6.47
N PHE A 20 -6.84 -9.71 -5.25
CA PHE A 20 -8.19 -9.47 -4.74
C PHE A 20 -8.49 -7.96 -4.60
N ASP A 21 -7.70 -7.10 -5.23
CA ASP A 21 -7.80 -5.63 -5.18
C ASP A 21 -7.67 -5.05 -3.75
N ARG A 22 -6.92 -5.72 -2.87
CA ARG A 22 -6.61 -5.23 -1.52
C ARG A 22 -5.22 -4.62 -1.45
N LEU A 23 -5.04 -3.58 -0.65
CA LEU A 23 -3.78 -2.86 -0.52
C LEU A 23 -2.68 -3.76 0.07
N SER A 24 -1.67 -4.13 -0.71
CA SER A 24 -0.55 -4.95 -0.25
C SER A 24 0.67 -4.14 0.18
N LYS A 25 0.88 -2.96 -0.40
CA LYS A 25 1.98 -2.07 -0.04
C LYS A 25 1.64 -0.61 -0.33
N ALA A 26 2.02 0.28 0.56
CA ALA A 26 2.11 1.72 0.35
C ALA A 26 3.59 2.15 0.42
N THR A 27 4.00 3.05 -0.45
CA THR A 27 5.35 3.64 -0.45
C THR A 27 5.20 5.14 -0.47
N CYS A 28 5.64 5.77 0.60
CA CYS A 28 5.57 7.20 0.80
C CYS A 28 6.69 7.92 0.04
N PRO A 29 6.57 9.25 -0.13
CA PRO A 29 7.53 10.07 -0.86
C PRO A 29 8.93 10.09 -0.22
N ASP A 30 9.00 9.91 1.09
CA ASP A 30 10.22 9.82 1.90
C ASP A 30 10.85 8.42 1.88
N ALA A 31 10.41 7.56 0.96
CA ALA A 31 10.79 6.15 0.81
C ALA A 31 10.39 5.22 1.96
N SER A 32 9.71 5.71 2.99
CA SER A 32 9.04 4.87 3.99
C SER A 32 8.00 3.97 3.32
N THR A 33 7.89 2.72 3.77
CA THR A 33 6.96 1.75 3.17
C THR A 33 6.11 1.07 4.22
N GLU A 34 4.81 0.96 3.98
CA GLU A 34 3.93 0.10 4.77
C GLU A 34 3.53 -1.10 3.92
N SER A 35 3.62 -2.31 4.46
CA SER A 35 3.20 -3.55 3.78
C SER A 35 2.13 -4.25 4.59
N TYR A 36 1.18 -4.87 3.89
CA TYR A 36 0.04 -5.56 4.48
C TYR A 36 -0.07 -6.96 3.89
N ALA A 37 -0.27 -7.94 4.78
CA ALA A 37 -0.64 -9.29 4.41
C ALA A 37 -2.03 -9.59 4.97
N TYR A 38 -2.83 -10.31 4.19
CA TYR A 38 -4.19 -10.66 4.54
C TYR A 38 -4.32 -12.16 4.76
N ASP A 39 -5.14 -12.55 5.73
CA ASP A 39 -5.57 -13.94 5.88
C ASP A 39 -6.65 -14.31 4.85
N TYR A 40 -7.12 -15.56 4.94
CA TYR A 40 -8.14 -16.11 4.07
C TYR A 40 -9.49 -15.39 4.20
N ASP A 41 -9.82 -14.89 5.38
CA ASP A 41 -11.03 -14.13 5.66
C ASP A 41 -10.93 -12.66 5.20
N GLY A 42 -9.78 -12.26 4.66
CA GLY A 42 -9.50 -10.92 4.17
C GLY A 42 -9.24 -9.89 5.26
N LYS A 43 -8.90 -10.33 6.47
CA LYS A 43 -8.43 -9.46 7.55
C LYS A 43 -6.93 -9.26 7.44
N VAL A 44 -6.45 -8.12 7.93
CA VAL A 44 -5.01 -7.84 7.97
C VAL A 44 -4.39 -8.77 9.02
N ALA A 45 -3.59 -9.72 8.54
CA ALA A 45 -2.83 -10.65 9.37
C ALA A 45 -1.49 -10.05 9.82
N THR A 46 -0.87 -9.22 8.97
CA THR A 46 0.42 -8.60 9.28
C THR A 46 0.47 -7.20 8.68
N LYS A 47 1.01 -6.27 9.47
CA LYS A 47 1.38 -4.92 9.03
C LYS A 47 2.86 -4.70 9.36
N THR A 48 3.64 -4.28 8.37
CA THR A 48 5.05 -3.95 8.53
C THR A 48 5.31 -2.54 8.01
N THR A 49 6.15 -1.79 8.70
CA THR A 49 6.53 -0.40 8.40
C THR A 49 8.04 -0.30 8.28
#